data_AF-A0A7K4RZE1-F1
#
_entry.id   AF-A0A7K4RZE1-F1
#
_cell.length_a   1.000
_cell.length_b   1.000
_cell.length_c   1.000
_cell.angle_alpha   90.00
_cell.angle_beta   90.00
_cell.angle_gamma   90.00
#
_symmetry.space_group_name_H-M   'P 1'
#
loop_
_entity.id
_entity.type
_entity.pdbx_description
1 polymer ?
#
loop_
_entity_poly.entity_id
_entity_poly.type
_entity_poly.pdbx_seq_one_letter_code
_entity_poly.pdbx_strand_id
1 'polypeptide(L)'
;LQMNKLEEAANAAHTFFMANPEHMEIQQDIENYKTTAGKVSLVDREARQHMEDYSAGVRHYDKEEYELAIDLLERALKGYYSEDADCQIMCEGPQKFEEHEYLEYKAGLYEAIADHYMQVLACKHDCVRELATRSGRISPIENFLPLHYDYLQFAYYRVGDYVKALECAKSYLLFHPDDEDVLENAAYYEGLLEGTMDPDTIKPRKEAKMLLRRHKLESHLLQVAAAGLGYTYTEPNYWNRYGARQDEHSVPSSVSSEPEDGPRLSLAKKPMPKPDRELKEGGPLLYSDVKFVYNSQQLNGTQRVLLDNVISEEQCRELHRVASVSKQCPWGRSPGEALSSHISLLESYNRCQDSYFMLNSTLYFSYTHLVCRTALSGQQERRNDLSHPIHADNCLLDPEANECWKEPPAYTFRDY
;
A
#
# COMPACT_ATOMS: atom_id res chain seq x y z
N LEU A 1 17.13 -26.88 28.50
CA LEU A 1 17.19 -27.72 29.73
C LEU A 1 18.04 -27.14 30.88
N GLN A 2 19.02 -26.26 30.64
CA GLN A 2 19.92 -25.74 31.69
C GLN A 2 19.26 -24.86 32.79
N MET A 3 18.00 -24.44 32.63
CA MET A 3 17.31 -23.55 33.59
C MET A 3 16.10 -24.16 34.31
N ASN A 4 15.83 -25.47 34.14
CA ASN A 4 14.66 -26.17 34.72
C ASN A 4 13.27 -25.53 34.41
N LYS A 5 13.17 -24.75 33.32
CA LYS A 5 11.96 -24.05 32.84
C LYS A 5 11.35 -24.78 31.65
N LEU A 6 10.91 -26.01 31.89
CA LEU A 6 10.46 -26.88 30.80
C LEU A 6 9.11 -26.44 30.23
N GLU A 7 8.20 -25.95 31.06
CA GLU A 7 6.88 -25.46 30.64
C GLU A 7 6.99 -24.17 29.84
N GLU A 8 7.84 -23.22 30.25
CA GLU A 8 8.05 -22.00 29.49
C GLU A 8 8.74 -22.27 28.14
N ALA A 9 9.70 -23.20 28.12
CA ALA A 9 10.35 -23.62 26.87
C ALA A 9 9.36 -24.29 25.91
N ALA A 10 8.46 -25.14 26.42
CA ALA A 10 7.43 -25.79 25.62
C ALA A 10 6.40 -24.77 25.08
N ASN A 11 5.98 -23.81 25.90
CA ASN A 11 5.06 -22.73 25.47
C ASN A 11 5.70 -21.80 24.43
N ALA A 12 6.98 -21.44 24.61
CA ALA A 12 7.71 -20.64 23.62
C ALA A 12 7.88 -21.38 22.30
N ALA A 13 8.24 -22.67 22.35
CA ALA A 13 8.35 -23.52 21.16
C ALA A 13 7.00 -23.66 20.44
N HIS A 14 5.92 -23.86 21.21
CA HIS A 14 4.57 -23.93 20.63
C HIS A 14 4.15 -22.60 19.99
N THR A 15 4.34 -21.47 20.67
CA THR A 15 4.05 -20.13 20.12
C THR A 15 4.83 -19.90 18.83
N PHE A 16 6.13 -20.21 18.80
CA PHE A 16 6.95 -20.09 17.59
C PHE A 16 6.45 -20.96 16.44
N PHE A 17 6.08 -22.22 16.71
CA PHE A 17 5.51 -23.11 15.70
C PHE A 17 4.17 -22.61 15.16
N MET A 18 3.33 -22.04 16.01
CA MET A 18 2.05 -21.47 15.60
C MET A 18 2.25 -20.28 14.63
N ALA A 19 3.32 -19.51 14.78
CA ALA A 19 3.69 -18.46 13.82
C ALA A 19 4.45 -19.00 12.58
N ASN A 20 5.11 -20.16 12.69
CA ASN A 20 5.98 -20.72 11.67
C ASN A 20 5.67 -22.23 11.44
N PRO A 21 4.47 -22.56 10.91
CA PRO A 21 4.00 -23.96 10.85
C PRO A 21 4.84 -24.85 9.92
N GLU A 22 5.63 -24.27 9.01
CA GLU A 22 6.50 -24.98 8.08
C GLU A 22 7.90 -25.30 8.65
N HIS A 23 8.24 -24.77 9.84
CA HIS A 23 9.55 -24.99 10.44
C HIS A 23 9.66 -26.41 11.02
N MET A 24 10.41 -27.29 10.36
CA MET A 24 10.43 -28.71 10.71
C MET A 24 11.10 -29.01 12.07
N GLU A 25 12.16 -28.30 12.43
CA GLU A 25 12.92 -28.55 13.66
C GLU A 25 12.09 -28.28 14.92
N ILE A 26 11.31 -27.19 14.93
CA ILE A 26 10.49 -26.87 16.11
C ILE A 26 9.35 -27.88 16.29
N GLN A 27 8.87 -28.49 15.19
CA GLN A 27 7.87 -29.55 15.25
C GLN A 27 8.41 -30.76 16.02
N GLN A 28 9.66 -31.14 15.76
CA GLN A 28 10.34 -32.23 16.48
C GLN A 28 10.53 -31.87 17.96
N ASP A 29 10.88 -30.62 18.27
CA ASP A 29 11.03 -30.15 19.65
C ASP A 29 9.70 -30.20 20.42
N ILE A 30 8.57 -29.83 19.80
CA ILE A 30 7.24 -29.93 20.41
C ILE A 30 6.87 -31.38 20.72
N GLU A 31 7.12 -32.31 19.80
CA GLU A 31 6.89 -33.75 20.05
C GLU A 31 7.78 -34.29 21.18
N ASN A 32 9.03 -33.81 21.27
CA ASN A 32 9.91 -34.13 22.38
C ASN A 32 9.37 -33.58 23.72
N TYR A 33 8.81 -32.37 23.76
CA TYR A 33 8.18 -31.83 24.97
C TYR A 33 6.93 -32.61 25.39
N LYS A 34 6.09 -33.03 24.42
CA LYS A 34 4.89 -33.86 24.70
C LYS A 34 5.26 -35.21 25.32
N THR A 35 6.33 -35.83 24.84
CA THR A 35 6.77 -37.18 25.24
C THR A 35 7.62 -37.21 26.51
N THR A 36 8.52 -36.23 26.69
CA THR A 36 9.50 -36.22 27.79
C THR A 36 8.91 -35.71 29.11
N ALA A 37 7.86 -34.90 29.07
CA ALA A 37 7.40 -34.16 30.24
C ALA A 37 6.00 -34.47 30.75
N GLY A 38 5.17 -35.22 30.01
CA GLY A 38 3.81 -35.58 30.43
C GLY A 38 2.87 -34.38 30.65
N LYS A 39 1.83 -34.25 29.81
CA LYS A 39 0.78 -33.21 29.91
C LYS A 39 1.30 -31.79 30.20
N VAL A 40 2.37 -31.37 29.53
CA VAL A 40 2.67 -29.93 29.46
C VAL A 40 1.56 -29.29 28.63
N SER A 41 0.82 -28.37 29.25
CA SER A 41 -0.22 -27.61 28.57
C SER A 41 0.47 -26.64 27.61
N LEU A 42 0.39 -26.91 26.31
CA LEU A 42 0.91 -26.02 25.28
C LEU A 42 -0.07 -24.87 25.10
N VAL A 43 0.39 -23.66 25.38
CA VAL A 43 -0.38 -22.43 25.25
C VAL A 43 0.33 -21.52 24.27
N ASP A 44 -0.37 -21.18 23.19
CA ASP A 44 0.06 -20.12 22.29
C ASP A 44 -0.06 -18.78 23.02
N ARG A 45 1.07 -18.12 23.26
CA ARG A 45 1.12 -16.84 23.97
C ARG A 45 0.89 -15.64 23.06
N GLU A 46 0.89 -15.86 21.75
CA GLU A 46 0.64 -14.85 20.72
C GLU A 46 -0.69 -15.10 19.98
N ALA A 47 -1.55 -15.97 20.55
CA ALA A 47 -2.89 -16.21 20.04
C ALA A 47 -3.69 -14.90 20.00
N ARG A 48 -4.24 -14.59 18.82
CA ARG A 48 -5.00 -13.36 18.60
C ARG A 48 -6.41 -13.50 19.15
N GLN A 49 -6.79 -12.62 20.08
CA GLN A 49 -8.06 -12.74 20.81
C GLN A 49 -9.29 -12.70 19.90
N HIS A 50 -9.26 -11.93 18.81
CA HIS A 50 -10.39 -11.85 17.87
C HIS A 50 -10.68 -13.19 17.20
N MET A 51 -9.65 -14.01 16.95
CA MET A 51 -9.79 -15.35 16.35
C MET A 51 -10.41 -16.34 17.33
N GLU A 52 -10.04 -16.27 18.61
CA GLU A 52 -10.60 -17.09 19.68
C GLU A 52 -12.07 -16.76 19.92
N ASP A 53 -12.38 -15.46 19.99
CA ASP A 53 -13.76 -14.97 20.13
C ASP A 53 -14.61 -15.36 18.91
N TYR A 54 -14.08 -15.26 17.69
CA TYR A 54 -14.78 -15.69 16.48
C TYR A 54 -15.09 -17.19 16.53
N SER A 55 -14.08 -18.02 16.80
CA SER A 55 -14.24 -19.48 16.80
C SER A 55 -15.19 -19.93 17.92
N ALA A 56 -15.13 -19.30 19.09
CA ALA A 56 -16.11 -19.53 20.15
C ALA A 56 -17.52 -19.07 19.74
N GLY A 57 -17.66 -17.90 19.13
CA GLY A 57 -18.93 -17.36 18.65
C GLY A 57 -19.61 -18.28 17.62
N VAL A 58 -18.86 -18.79 16.65
CA VAL A 58 -19.35 -19.77 15.67
C VAL A 58 -19.80 -21.06 16.35
N ARG A 59 -19.03 -21.60 17.31
CA ARG A 59 -19.44 -22.80 18.06
C ARG A 59 -20.73 -22.62 18.86
N HIS A 60 -20.98 -21.44 19.41
CA HIS A 60 -22.24 -21.12 20.08
C HIS A 60 -23.38 -20.91 19.09
N TYR A 61 -23.09 -20.31 17.93
CA TYR A 61 -24.04 -20.18 16.83
C TYR A 61 -24.55 -21.55 16.36
N ASP A 62 -23.65 -22.51 16.16
CA ASP A 62 -23.98 -23.87 15.69
C ASP A 62 -24.79 -24.67 16.73
N LYS A 63 -24.68 -24.31 18.01
CA LYS A 63 -25.51 -24.85 19.11
C LYS A 63 -26.83 -24.11 19.30
N GLU A 64 -27.13 -23.15 18.44
CA GLU A 64 -28.30 -22.27 18.54
C GLU A 64 -28.36 -21.40 19.80
N GLU A 65 -27.22 -21.15 20.43
CA GLU A 65 -27.08 -20.29 21.61
C GLU A 65 -26.83 -18.83 21.16
N TYR A 66 -27.81 -18.24 20.46
CA TYR A 66 -27.63 -17.01 19.68
C TYR A 66 -27.17 -15.81 20.50
N GLU A 67 -27.60 -15.63 21.74
CA GLU A 67 -27.18 -14.47 22.55
C GLU A 67 -25.70 -14.51 22.92
N LEU A 68 -25.20 -15.71 23.23
CA LEU A 68 -23.78 -15.93 23.48
C LEU A 68 -22.97 -15.79 22.20
N ALA A 69 -23.49 -16.32 21.09
CA ALA A 69 -22.88 -16.17 19.78
C ALA A 69 -22.74 -14.69 19.39
N ILE A 70 -23.78 -13.88 19.60
CA ILE A 70 -23.77 -12.43 19.35
C ILE A 70 -22.68 -11.75 20.18
N ASP A 71 -22.63 -11.98 21.50
CA ASP A 71 -21.60 -11.35 22.36
C ASP A 71 -20.18 -11.66 21.87
N LEU A 72 -19.91 -12.94 21.57
CA LEU A 72 -18.60 -13.40 21.11
C LEU A 72 -18.25 -12.86 19.72
N LEU A 73 -19.17 -12.89 18.76
CA LEU A 73 -18.93 -12.41 17.40
C LEU A 73 -18.80 -10.89 17.33
N GLU A 74 -19.53 -10.13 18.15
CA GLU A 74 -19.35 -8.68 18.28
C GLU A 74 -17.98 -8.34 18.90
N ARG A 75 -17.55 -9.09 19.91
CA ARG A 75 -16.20 -8.94 20.49
C ARG A 75 -15.11 -9.29 19.47
N ALA A 76 -15.30 -10.37 18.70
CA ALA A 76 -14.41 -10.76 17.63
C ALA A 76 -14.28 -9.65 16.57
N LEU A 77 -15.41 -9.10 16.10
CA LEU A 77 -15.42 -8.05 15.09
C LEU A 77 -14.76 -6.75 15.60
N LYS A 78 -15.01 -6.38 16.85
CA LYS A 78 -14.33 -5.24 17.49
C LYS A 78 -12.82 -5.48 17.59
N GLY A 79 -12.42 -6.69 18.00
CA GLY A 79 -11.02 -7.09 18.05
C GLY A 79 -10.36 -7.04 16.68
N TYR A 80 -11.02 -7.56 15.64
CA TYR A 80 -10.54 -7.52 14.27
C TYR A 80 -10.19 -6.10 13.81
N TYR A 81 -11.06 -5.12 14.08
CA TYR A 81 -10.79 -3.72 13.69
C TYR A 81 -9.65 -3.07 14.50
N SER A 82 -9.46 -3.48 15.76
CA SER A 82 -8.31 -3.04 16.55
C SER A 82 -7.01 -3.59 15.98
N GLU A 83 -6.97 -4.90 15.71
CA GLU A 83 -5.82 -5.60 15.15
C GLU A 83 -5.51 -5.15 13.72
N ASP A 84 -6.52 -4.77 12.93
CA ASP A 84 -6.32 -4.10 11.64
C ASP A 84 -5.59 -2.78 11.81
N ALA A 85 -6.01 -1.92 12.74
CA ALA A 85 -5.32 -0.66 13.00
C ALA A 85 -3.86 -0.88 13.46
N ASP A 86 -3.61 -1.88 14.30
CA ASP A 86 -2.28 -2.23 14.76
C ASP A 86 -1.41 -2.76 13.61
N CYS A 87 -1.95 -3.65 12.77
CA CYS A 87 -1.27 -4.17 11.58
C CYS A 87 -0.84 -3.03 10.64
N GLN A 88 -1.73 -2.05 10.41
CA GLN A 88 -1.43 -0.89 9.57
C GLN A 88 -0.23 -0.08 10.11
N ILE A 89 -0.15 0.10 11.43
CA ILE A 89 0.96 0.82 12.08
C ILE A 89 2.26 0.02 11.97
N MET A 90 2.19 -1.30 12.16
CA MET A 90 3.35 -2.19 12.10
C MET A 90 3.98 -2.26 10.69
N CYS A 91 3.26 -1.86 9.65
CA CYS A 91 3.79 -1.77 8.30
C CYS A 91 4.71 -0.57 8.04
N GLU A 92 4.73 0.47 8.89
CA GLU A 92 5.55 1.68 8.71
C GLU A 92 7.03 1.50 9.13
N GLY A 93 7.54 0.27 9.06
CA GLY A 93 8.92 -0.09 9.38
C GLY A 93 9.92 0.30 8.29
N PRO A 94 11.22 0.02 8.47
CA PRO A 94 12.26 0.30 7.47
C PRO A 94 12.05 -0.51 6.17
N GLN A 95 12.70 -0.09 5.09
CA GLN A 95 12.77 -0.87 3.86
C GLN A 95 13.38 -2.25 4.16
N LYS A 96 12.70 -3.30 3.70
CA LYS A 96 13.11 -4.69 3.83
C LYS A 96 13.62 -5.12 2.46
N PHE A 97 14.74 -5.83 2.45
CA PHE A 97 15.31 -6.44 1.26
C PHE A 97 15.28 -7.95 1.45
N GLU A 98 14.96 -8.69 0.39
CA GLU A 98 15.10 -10.14 0.44
C GLU A 98 16.58 -10.50 0.30
N GLU A 99 17.07 -11.36 1.19
CA GLU A 99 18.43 -11.89 1.20
C GLU A 99 19.53 -10.81 0.97
N HIS A 100 20.12 -10.78 -0.22
CA HIS A 100 21.24 -9.93 -0.60
C HIS A 100 20.86 -8.87 -1.65
N GLU A 101 19.56 -8.66 -1.93
CA GLU A 101 19.09 -7.70 -2.93
C GLU A 101 19.59 -6.26 -2.68
N TYR A 102 19.84 -5.91 -1.42
CA TYR A 102 20.39 -4.60 -1.04
C TYR A 102 21.78 -4.31 -1.66
N LEU A 103 22.55 -5.33 -2.03
CA LEU A 103 23.88 -5.16 -2.66
C LEU A 103 23.78 -4.69 -4.12
N GLU A 104 22.71 -5.09 -4.81
CA GLU A 104 22.46 -4.73 -6.21
C GLU A 104 21.50 -3.54 -6.34
N TYR A 105 20.94 -3.08 -5.22
CA TYR A 105 20.00 -1.98 -5.16
C TYR A 105 20.68 -0.65 -5.51
N LYS A 106 20.49 -0.20 -6.75
CA LYS A 106 20.98 1.07 -7.28
C LYS A 106 19.81 1.93 -7.75
N ALA A 107 19.03 2.42 -6.79
CA ALA A 107 17.91 3.33 -7.04
C ALA A 107 18.33 4.79 -6.82
N GLY A 108 17.77 5.70 -7.62
CA GLY A 108 17.80 7.13 -7.31
C GLY A 108 16.95 7.44 -6.07
N LEU A 109 17.11 8.63 -5.47
CA LEU A 109 16.37 9.01 -4.25
C LEU A 109 14.84 8.84 -4.39
N TYR A 110 14.26 9.26 -5.52
CA TYR A 110 12.81 9.17 -5.74
C TYR A 110 12.34 7.73 -5.97
N GLU A 111 13.15 6.91 -6.64
CA GLU A 111 12.88 5.48 -6.83
C GLU A 111 12.94 4.76 -5.48
N ALA A 112 13.94 5.06 -4.65
CA ALA A 112 14.05 4.53 -3.29
C ALA A 112 12.86 4.89 -2.40
N ILE A 113 12.40 6.15 -2.47
CA ILE A 113 11.21 6.59 -1.76
C ILE A 113 9.97 5.84 -2.29
N ALA A 114 9.79 5.76 -3.61
CA ALA A 114 8.63 5.10 -4.22
C ALA A 114 8.58 3.61 -3.90
N ASP A 115 9.70 2.89 -4.03
CA ASP A 115 9.81 1.48 -3.68
C ASP A 115 9.49 1.24 -2.21
N HIS A 116 10.03 2.08 -1.31
CA HIS A 116 9.72 1.98 0.11
C HIS A 116 8.23 2.21 0.40
N TYR A 117 7.62 3.23 -0.19
CA TYR A 117 6.17 3.45 -0.04
C TYR A 117 5.34 2.31 -0.62
N MET A 118 5.75 1.71 -1.74
CA MET A 118 5.09 0.53 -2.28
C MET A 118 5.15 -0.65 -1.31
N GLN A 119 6.31 -0.90 -0.68
CA GLN A 119 6.46 -1.95 0.33
C GLN A 119 5.52 -1.72 1.52
N VAL A 120 5.50 -0.50 2.07
CA VAL A 120 4.60 -0.15 3.18
C VAL A 120 3.14 -0.35 2.78
N LEU A 121 2.78 0.11 1.57
CA LEU A 121 1.42 0.00 1.07
C LEU A 121 1.00 -1.46 0.81
N ALA A 122 1.90 -2.29 0.29
CA ALA A 122 1.65 -3.70 0.06
C ALA A 122 1.44 -4.44 1.38
N CYS A 123 2.26 -4.15 2.40
CA CYS A 123 2.07 -4.68 3.76
C CYS A 123 0.70 -4.28 4.33
N LYS A 124 0.34 -3.00 4.23
CA LYS A 124 -0.94 -2.47 4.73
C LYS A 124 -2.12 -3.13 4.05
N HIS A 125 -2.05 -3.29 2.73
CA HIS A 125 -3.09 -3.93 1.95
C HIS A 125 -3.27 -5.39 2.33
N ASP A 126 -2.18 -6.10 2.63
CA ASP A 126 -2.19 -7.52 2.97
C ASP A 126 -2.64 -7.82 4.42
N CYS A 127 -2.84 -6.79 5.27
CA CYS A 127 -3.36 -6.96 6.63
C CYS A 127 -4.66 -7.79 6.67
N VAL A 128 -5.55 -7.63 5.68
CA VAL A 128 -6.82 -8.39 5.65
C VAL A 128 -6.60 -9.91 5.55
N ARG A 129 -5.54 -10.34 4.86
CA ARG A 129 -5.11 -11.74 4.77
C ARG A 129 -4.53 -12.21 6.08
N GLU A 130 -3.56 -11.45 6.60
CA GLU A 130 -2.87 -11.74 7.86
C GLU A 130 -3.86 -11.92 9.02
N LEU A 131 -4.86 -11.05 9.14
CA LEU A 131 -5.88 -11.08 10.18
C LEU A 131 -6.88 -12.23 10.05
N ALA A 132 -6.99 -12.81 8.85
CA ALA A 132 -7.85 -13.95 8.53
C ALA A 132 -7.12 -15.30 8.68
N THR A 133 -5.79 -15.31 8.84
CA THR A 133 -5.01 -16.54 9.01
C THR A 133 -4.96 -16.96 10.47
N ARG A 134 -5.39 -18.20 10.76
CA ARG A 134 -5.31 -18.78 12.11
C ARG A 134 -3.87 -19.14 12.43
N SER A 135 -3.48 -18.94 13.69
CA SER A 135 -2.24 -19.48 14.26
C SER A 135 -2.12 -20.97 13.92
N GLY A 136 -0.96 -21.38 13.38
CA GLY A 136 -0.66 -22.74 12.96
C GLY A 136 -1.21 -23.14 11.60
N ARG A 137 -1.85 -22.24 10.85
CA ARG A 137 -2.26 -22.45 9.45
C ARG A 137 -1.56 -21.46 8.52
N ILE A 138 -1.36 -21.88 7.28
CA ILE A 138 -0.74 -21.05 6.22
C ILE A 138 -1.83 -20.33 5.41
N SER A 139 -2.99 -20.96 5.25
CA SER A 139 -4.09 -20.39 4.49
C SER A 139 -5.03 -19.54 5.37
N PRO A 140 -5.47 -18.37 4.85
CA PRO A 140 -6.48 -17.56 5.52
C PRO A 140 -7.84 -18.26 5.52
N ILE A 141 -8.67 -17.94 6.50
CA ILE A 141 -10.10 -18.26 6.44
C ILE A 141 -10.70 -17.43 5.30
N GLU A 142 -11.29 -18.10 4.33
CA GLU A 142 -11.96 -17.43 3.21
C GLU A 142 -13.12 -16.57 3.72
N ASN A 143 -13.26 -15.37 3.16
CA ASN A 143 -14.38 -14.48 3.45
C ASN A 143 -14.52 -14.10 4.95
N PHE A 144 -13.42 -14.14 5.71
CA PHE A 144 -13.42 -14.04 7.17
C PHE A 144 -14.17 -12.83 7.74
N LEU A 145 -13.85 -11.62 7.27
CA LEU A 145 -14.52 -10.40 7.75
C LEU A 145 -16.01 -10.38 7.36
N PRO A 146 -16.40 -10.61 6.10
CA PRO A 146 -17.82 -10.73 5.74
C PRO A 146 -18.57 -11.81 6.53
N LEU A 147 -17.94 -12.94 6.84
CA LEU A 147 -18.58 -14.01 7.62
C LEU A 147 -19.01 -13.56 9.03
N HIS A 148 -18.33 -12.60 9.66
CA HIS A 148 -18.82 -12.03 10.93
C HIS A 148 -20.20 -11.41 10.76
N TYR A 149 -20.36 -10.59 9.72
CA TYR A 149 -21.64 -9.96 9.40
C TYR A 149 -22.69 -10.99 9.01
N ASP A 150 -22.29 -12.04 8.30
CA ASP A 150 -23.19 -13.13 7.95
C ASP A 150 -23.69 -13.87 9.19
N TYR A 151 -22.83 -14.33 10.10
CA TYR A 151 -23.28 -14.96 11.34
C TYR A 151 -24.14 -14.03 12.20
N LEU A 152 -23.74 -12.76 12.32
CA LEU A 152 -24.46 -11.77 13.12
C LEU A 152 -25.84 -11.46 12.55
N GLN A 153 -26.03 -11.33 11.23
CA GLN A 153 -27.37 -11.05 10.68
C GLN A 153 -28.39 -12.13 11.07
N PHE A 154 -27.99 -13.40 10.99
CA PHE A 154 -28.88 -14.51 11.34
C PHE A 154 -29.06 -14.62 12.86
N ALA A 155 -27.99 -14.44 13.65
CA ALA A 155 -28.11 -14.48 15.09
C ALA A 155 -29.05 -13.38 15.61
N TYR A 156 -28.90 -12.14 15.14
CA TYR A 156 -29.79 -11.04 15.50
C TYR A 156 -31.23 -11.28 15.04
N TYR A 157 -31.43 -11.87 13.86
CA TYR A 157 -32.77 -12.25 13.41
C TYR A 157 -33.43 -13.27 14.35
N ARG A 158 -32.68 -14.30 14.77
CA ARG A 158 -33.20 -15.38 15.63
C ARG A 158 -33.63 -14.90 17.02
N VAL A 159 -33.11 -13.76 17.46
CA VAL A 159 -33.39 -13.17 18.78
C VAL A 159 -34.35 -11.97 18.69
N GLY A 160 -34.81 -11.65 17.48
CA GLY A 160 -35.82 -10.63 17.21
C GLY A 160 -35.29 -9.20 17.05
N ASP A 161 -33.98 -8.99 16.98
CA ASP A 161 -33.37 -7.67 16.73
C ASP A 161 -33.20 -7.44 15.22
N TYR A 162 -34.32 -7.13 14.55
CA TYR A 162 -34.32 -6.95 13.09
C TYR A 162 -33.55 -5.72 12.61
N VAL A 163 -33.37 -4.72 13.48
CA VAL A 163 -32.59 -3.52 13.18
C VAL A 163 -31.12 -3.89 12.98
N LYS A 164 -30.57 -4.64 13.95
CA LYS A 164 -29.18 -5.11 13.84
C LYS A 164 -29.00 -6.20 12.80
N ALA A 165 -30.00 -7.07 12.61
CA ALA A 165 -29.97 -8.05 11.53
C ALA A 165 -29.81 -7.37 10.17
N LEU A 166 -30.62 -6.34 9.90
CA LEU A 166 -30.55 -5.55 8.66
C LEU A 166 -29.24 -4.77 8.54
N GLU A 167 -28.75 -4.17 9.63
CA GLU A 167 -27.44 -3.49 9.64
C GLU A 167 -26.31 -4.44 9.22
N CYS A 168 -26.31 -5.67 9.75
CA CYS A 168 -25.31 -6.69 9.42
C CYS A 168 -25.46 -7.17 7.97
N ALA A 169 -26.68 -7.43 7.50
CA ALA A 169 -26.93 -7.80 6.11
C ALA A 169 -26.43 -6.72 5.13
N LYS A 170 -26.76 -5.44 5.37
CA LYS A 170 -26.26 -4.30 4.58
C LYS A 170 -24.73 -4.21 4.63
N SER A 171 -24.10 -4.54 5.76
CA SER A 171 -22.64 -4.52 5.92
C SER A 171 -21.97 -5.64 5.13
N TYR A 172 -22.54 -6.84 5.13
CA TYR A 172 -22.10 -7.95 4.30
C TYR A 172 -22.16 -7.60 2.79
N LEU A 173 -23.27 -7.00 2.36
CA LEU A 173 -23.49 -6.59 0.96
C LEU A 173 -22.51 -5.51 0.47
N LEU A 174 -21.74 -4.86 1.35
CA LEU A 174 -20.62 -4.00 0.92
C LEU A 174 -19.52 -4.80 0.22
N PHE A 175 -19.30 -6.05 0.64
CA PHE A 175 -18.29 -6.95 0.10
C PHE A 175 -18.85 -7.77 -1.07
N HIS A 176 -20.11 -8.19 -0.96
CA HIS A 176 -20.80 -9.01 -1.96
C HIS A 176 -22.10 -8.34 -2.41
N PRO A 177 -22.04 -7.30 -3.26
CA PRO A 177 -23.23 -6.53 -3.64
C PRO A 177 -24.25 -7.34 -4.46
N ASP A 178 -23.79 -8.41 -5.11
CA ASP A 178 -24.59 -9.26 -6.00
C ASP A 178 -24.99 -10.59 -5.32
N ASP A 179 -24.96 -10.66 -3.99
CA ASP A 179 -25.35 -11.87 -3.25
C ASP A 179 -26.87 -11.94 -3.11
N GLU A 180 -27.51 -12.72 -3.97
CA GLU A 180 -28.97 -12.82 -4.06
C GLU A 180 -29.61 -13.27 -2.75
N ASP A 181 -29.01 -14.25 -2.06
CA ASP A 181 -29.53 -14.77 -0.79
C ASP A 181 -29.55 -13.68 0.29
N VAL A 182 -28.48 -12.88 0.39
CA VAL A 182 -28.40 -11.81 1.39
C VAL A 182 -29.23 -10.58 0.99
N LEU A 183 -29.40 -10.31 -0.30
CA LEU A 183 -30.33 -9.30 -0.79
C LEU A 183 -31.78 -9.65 -0.42
N GLU A 184 -32.18 -10.91 -0.58
CA GLU A 184 -33.49 -11.40 -0.14
C GLU A 184 -33.66 -11.29 1.38
N ASN A 185 -32.63 -11.68 2.16
CA ASN A 185 -32.66 -11.52 3.62
C ASN A 185 -32.81 -10.06 4.04
N ALA A 186 -32.08 -9.13 3.42
CA ALA A 186 -32.19 -7.71 3.71
C ALA A 186 -33.61 -7.20 3.42
N ALA A 187 -34.17 -7.51 2.24
CA ALA A 187 -35.53 -7.13 1.89
C ALA A 187 -36.58 -7.70 2.87
N TYR A 188 -36.36 -8.95 3.32
CA TYR A 188 -37.23 -9.57 4.33
C TYR A 188 -37.16 -8.85 5.68
N TYR A 189 -35.97 -8.49 6.17
CA TYR A 189 -35.83 -7.71 7.41
C TYR A 189 -36.42 -6.30 7.29
N GLU A 190 -36.31 -5.65 6.13
CA GLU A 190 -36.94 -4.36 5.85
C GLU A 190 -38.48 -4.46 5.95
N GLY A 191 -39.07 -5.52 5.41
CA GLY A 191 -40.51 -5.78 5.53
C GLY A 191 -40.98 -6.00 6.98
N LEU A 192 -40.16 -6.64 7.83
CA LEU A 192 -40.46 -6.81 9.26
C LEU A 192 -40.44 -5.49 10.05
N LEU A 193 -39.71 -4.48 9.54
CA LEU A 193 -39.60 -3.16 10.16
C LEU A 193 -40.64 -2.16 9.62
N GLU A 194 -41.39 -2.53 8.58
CA GLU A 194 -42.39 -1.67 7.95
C GLU A 194 -43.41 -1.16 8.98
N GLY A 195 -43.63 0.16 8.99
CA GLY A 195 -44.54 0.82 9.94
C GLY A 195 -43.97 1.06 11.34
N THR A 196 -42.78 0.55 11.68
CA THR A 196 -42.09 0.85 12.95
C THR A 196 -41.01 1.92 12.77
N MET A 197 -40.24 1.84 11.69
CA MET A 197 -39.21 2.81 11.33
C MET A 197 -38.93 2.77 9.83
N ASP A 198 -38.28 3.82 9.33
CA ASP A 198 -37.81 3.88 7.96
C ASP A 198 -36.53 3.03 7.80
N PRO A 199 -36.54 1.93 7.01
CA PRO A 199 -35.37 1.08 6.85
C PRO A 199 -34.20 1.77 6.16
N ASP A 200 -34.42 2.89 5.45
CA ASP A 200 -33.35 3.70 4.87
C ASP A 200 -32.49 4.37 5.94
N THR A 201 -32.97 4.52 7.17
CA THR A 201 -32.17 5.04 8.28
C THR A 201 -31.12 4.05 8.76
N ILE A 202 -31.32 2.74 8.51
CA ILE A 202 -30.39 1.68 8.87
C ILE A 202 -29.34 1.58 7.77
N LYS A 203 -28.12 2.01 8.09
CA LYS A 203 -26.96 2.01 7.19
C LYS A 203 -26.01 0.87 7.55
N PRO A 204 -25.21 0.37 6.59
CA PRO A 204 -24.15 -0.58 6.93
C PRO A 204 -23.16 0.04 7.93
N ARG A 205 -22.51 -0.81 8.71
CA ARG A 205 -21.57 -0.40 9.76
C ARG A 205 -20.46 0.48 9.19
N LYS A 206 -20.15 1.53 9.95
CA LYS A 206 -19.20 2.56 9.54
C LYS A 206 -17.80 1.96 9.35
N GLU A 207 -17.42 1.03 10.22
CA GLU A 207 -16.13 0.36 10.25
C GLU A 207 -15.89 -0.46 8.96
N ALA A 208 -16.88 -1.27 8.55
CA ALA A 208 -16.82 -2.00 7.28
C ALA A 208 -16.67 -1.06 6.07
N LYS A 209 -17.48 0.02 6.04
CA LYS A 209 -17.42 1.01 4.97
C LYS A 209 -16.06 1.73 4.92
N MET A 210 -15.48 2.05 6.08
CA MET A 210 -14.17 2.69 6.16
C MET A 210 -13.06 1.76 5.71
N LEU A 211 -13.04 0.51 6.19
CA LEU A 211 -12.06 -0.50 5.79
C LEU A 211 -12.11 -0.73 4.27
N LEU A 212 -13.30 -0.95 3.71
CA LEU A 212 -13.43 -1.21 2.27
C LEU A 212 -13.00 -0.02 1.42
N ARG A 213 -13.32 1.21 1.85
CA ARG A 213 -12.87 2.43 1.17
C ARG A 213 -11.35 2.56 1.20
N ARG A 214 -10.72 2.27 2.34
CA ARG A 214 -9.27 2.27 2.51
C ARG A 214 -8.63 1.21 1.61
N HIS A 215 -9.08 -0.04 1.71
CA HIS A 215 -8.56 -1.18 0.95
C HIS A 215 -8.61 -0.96 -0.57
N LYS A 216 -9.73 -0.41 -1.08
CA LYS A 216 -9.86 -0.05 -2.51
C LYS A 216 -8.88 1.03 -2.94
N LEU A 217 -8.62 2.02 -2.08
CA LEU A 217 -7.63 3.06 -2.36
C LEU A 217 -6.20 2.48 -2.35
N GLU A 218 -5.90 1.61 -1.39
CA GLU A 218 -4.60 0.94 -1.29
C GLU A 218 -4.31 0.09 -2.54
N SER A 219 -5.26 -0.74 -2.98
CA SER A 219 -5.16 -1.51 -4.24
C SER A 219 -4.94 -0.59 -5.44
N HIS A 220 -5.73 0.49 -5.56
CA HIS A 220 -5.57 1.43 -6.67
C HIS A 220 -4.17 2.07 -6.71
N LEU A 221 -3.66 2.49 -5.56
CA LEU A 221 -2.33 3.07 -5.44
C LEU A 221 -1.23 2.04 -5.76
N LEU A 222 -1.38 0.78 -5.34
CA LEU A 222 -0.46 -0.31 -5.69
C LEU A 222 -0.46 -0.58 -7.20
N GLN A 223 -1.63 -0.63 -7.84
CA GLN A 223 -1.74 -0.80 -9.30
C GLN A 223 -1.03 0.32 -10.06
N VAL A 224 -1.25 1.57 -9.66
CA VAL A 224 -0.64 2.75 -10.29
C VAL A 224 0.88 2.76 -10.09
N ALA A 225 1.34 2.50 -8.87
CA ALA A 225 2.76 2.49 -8.55
C ALA A 225 3.50 1.35 -9.27
N ALA A 226 2.92 0.14 -9.26
CA ALA A 226 3.47 -1.02 -9.97
C ALA A 226 3.57 -0.74 -11.48
N ALA A 227 2.51 -0.20 -12.10
CA ALA A 227 2.53 0.15 -13.52
C ALA A 227 3.60 1.22 -13.84
N GLY A 228 3.77 2.21 -12.97
CA GLY A 228 4.77 3.27 -13.12
C GLY A 228 6.21 2.78 -13.02
N LEU A 229 6.45 1.77 -12.17
CA LEU A 229 7.78 1.19 -11.92
C LEU A 229 8.07 -0.08 -12.74
N GLY A 230 7.14 -0.50 -13.61
CA GLY A 230 7.29 -1.67 -14.47
C GLY A 230 7.13 -3.01 -13.75
N TYR A 231 6.39 -3.04 -12.65
CA TYR A 231 5.97 -4.25 -11.94
C TYR A 231 4.57 -4.67 -12.38
N THR A 232 4.31 -5.98 -12.36
CA THR A 232 2.95 -6.52 -12.41
C THR A 232 2.46 -6.67 -10.98
N TYR A 233 1.33 -6.01 -10.67
CA TYR A 233 0.59 -6.20 -9.43
C TYR A 233 -0.68 -7.01 -9.74
N THR A 234 -0.86 -8.10 -9.00
CA THR A 234 -2.09 -8.90 -9.04
C THR A 234 -2.74 -8.81 -7.67
N GLU A 235 -3.93 -8.18 -7.60
CA GLU A 235 -4.70 -8.11 -6.36
C GLU A 235 -5.27 -9.49 -6.02
N PRO A 236 -4.99 -10.03 -4.84
CA PRO A 236 -5.60 -11.29 -4.40
C PRO A 236 -7.07 -11.06 -4.03
N ASN A 237 -7.94 -12.02 -4.36
CA ASN A 237 -9.34 -11.95 -3.95
C ASN A 237 -9.51 -12.51 -2.53
N TYR A 238 -9.47 -11.63 -1.52
CA TYR A 238 -9.62 -12.00 -0.10
C TYR A 238 -11.07 -12.27 0.32
N TRP A 239 -12.06 -11.88 -0.49
CA TRP A 239 -13.49 -12.03 -0.21
C TRP A 239 -14.14 -12.84 -1.32
N ASN A 240 -13.66 -14.06 -1.55
CA ASN A 240 -14.27 -14.96 -2.52
C ASN A 240 -15.53 -15.63 -1.96
N ARG A 241 -16.60 -15.70 -2.77
CA ARG A 241 -17.92 -16.22 -2.37
C ARG A 241 -17.94 -17.73 -2.10
N TYR A 242 -16.99 -18.49 -2.64
CA TYR A 242 -16.97 -19.96 -2.51
C TYR A 242 -16.72 -20.47 -1.08
N GLY A 243 -16.33 -19.59 -0.15
CA GLY A 243 -16.26 -19.85 1.29
C GLY A 243 -17.59 -19.69 2.01
N ALA A 244 -18.68 -20.26 1.48
CA ALA A 244 -19.94 -20.44 2.24
C ALA A 244 -19.62 -21.10 3.60
N ARG A 245 -20.45 -20.91 4.64
CA ARG A 245 -20.24 -21.44 6.02
C ARG A 245 -19.74 -22.88 6.01
N GLN A 246 -18.42 -23.05 5.94
CA GLN A 246 -17.81 -24.35 5.81
C GLN A 246 -17.62 -24.87 7.22
N ASP A 247 -18.12 -26.08 7.43
CA ASP A 247 -17.99 -26.87 8.64
C ASP A 247 -16.53 -26.84 9.14
N GLU A 248 -16.32 -26.69 10.46
CA GLU A 248 -15.01 -26.59 11.12
C GLU A 248 -14.09 -27.79 10.80
N HIS A 249 -14.67 -28.85 10.24
CA HIS A 249 -14.03 -30.11 9.85
C HIS A 249 -13.81 -30.30 8.34
N SER A 250 -14.16 -29.34 7.50
CA SER A 250 -13.96 -29.44 6.04
C SER A 250 -12.50 -29.19 5.67
N VAL A 251 -11.79 -30.26 5.30
CA VAL A 251 -10.53 -30.16 4.56
C VAL A 251 -10.89 -29.77 3.12
N PRO A 252 -10.26 -28.73 2.51
CA PRO A 252 -10.52 -28.37 1.13
C PRO A 252 -10.28 -29.57 0.22
N SER A 253 -11.36 -30.10 -0.37
CA SER A 253 -11.26 -31.13 -1.39
C SER A 253 -11.09 -30.47 -2.74
N SER A 254 -9.84 -30.22 -3.12
CA SER A 254 -9.49 -30.06 -4.54
C SER A 254 -8.09 -30.62 -4.76
N VAL A 255 -8.08 -31.90 -5.14
CA VAL A 255 -7.02 -32.48 -5.97
C VAL A 255 -6.99 -31.66 -7.27
N SER A 256 -6.11 -30.67 -7.31
CA SER A 256 -5.67 -29.96 -8.51
C SER A 256 -4.24 -29.54 -8.21
N SER A 257 -3.33 -30.25 -8.85
CA SER A 257 -1.87 -30.08 -8.91
C SER A 257 -1.33 -28.66 -8.61
N GLU A 258 -0.27 -28.65 -7.79
CA GLU A 258 0.60 -27.55 -7.32
C GLU A 258 0.21 -26.96 -5.94
N PRO A 259 1.17 -26.76 -5.01
CA PRO A 259 0.92 -26.14 -3.72
C PRO A 259 0.77 -24.62 -3.94
N GLU A 260 -0.41 -24.19 -4.36
CA GLU A 260 -0.69 -22.75 -4.40
C GLU A 260 -0.92 -22.27 -2.97
N ASP A 261 0.10 -21.59 -2.44
CA ASP A 261 -0.05 -20.57 -1.41
C ASP A 261 -1.38 -19.84 -1.61
N GLY A 262 -2.20 -19.70 -0.56
CA GLY A 262 -3.47 -18.97 -0.64
C GLY A 262 -3.30 -17.57 -1.24
N PRO A 263 -4.38 -16.80 -1.52
CA PRO A 263 -4.29 -15.54 -2.27
C PRO A 263 -3.22 -14.61 -1.67
N ARG A 264 -2.02 -14.57 -2.26
CA ARG A 264 -0.87 -13.78 -1.79
C ARG A 264 -0.61 -12.66 -2.78
N LEU A 265 -0.32 -11.48 -2.23
CA LEU A 265 0.08 -10.32 -3.02
C LEU A 265 1.38 -10.67 -3.77
N SER A 266 1.36 -10.53 -5.10
CA SER A 266 2.53 -10.76 -5.94
C SER A 266 2.92 -9.49 -6.68
N LEU A 267 4.19 -9.12 -6.52
CA LEU A 267 4.86 -8.02 -7.21
C LEU A 267 6.00 -8.64 -8.03
N ALA A 268 5.76 -8.86 -9.32
CA ALA A 268 6.77 -9.46 -10.20
C ALA A 268 7.31 -8.43 -11.18
N LYS A 269 8.64 -8.34 -11.29
CA LYS A 269 9.33 -7.50 -12.29
C LYS A 269 9.24 -8.19 -13.66
N LYS A 270 8.19 -7.89 -14.42
CA LYS A 270 8.10 -8.28 -15.83
C LYS A 270 8.42 -7.07 -16.69
N PRO A 271 9.28 -7.20 -17.73
CA PRO A 271 9.51 -6.10 -18.66
C PRO A 271 8.20 -5.80 -19.40
N MET A 272 7.49 -4.77 -18.94
CA MET A 272 6.39 -4.19 -19.69
C MET A 272 6.96 -3.56 -20.97
N PRO A 273 6.28 -3.70 -22.12
CA PRO A 273 6.66 -2.97 -23.31
C PRO A 273 6.70 -1.48 -22.98
N LYS A 274 7.84 -0.82 -23.22
CA LYS A 274 7.90 0.64 -23.17
C LYS A 274 6.77 1.14 -24.08
N PRO A 275 5.81 1.93 -23.58
CA PRO A 275 4.76 2.42 -24.44
C PRO A 275 5.44 3.27 -25.50
N ASP A 276 5.31 2.85 -26.76
CA ASP A 276 5.78 3.62 -27.91
C ASP A 276 4.87 4.84 -28.02
N ARG A 277 5.24 5.89 -27.29
CA ARG A 277 4.44 7.10 -27.16
C ARG A 277 5.00 8.14 -28.11
N GLU A 278 4.33 8.30 -29.24
CA GLU A 278 4.40 9.55 -29.99
C GLU A 278 3.78 10.66 -29.13
N LEU A 279 4.62 11.35 -28.34
CA LEU A 279 4.23 12.53 -27.60
C LEU A 279 3.88 13.65 -28.59
N LYS A 280 2.66 14.17 -28.50
CA LYS A 280 2.18 15.26 -29.35
C LYS A 280 2.57 16.59 -28.73
N GLU A 281 3.15 17.49 -29.50
CA GLU A 281 3.56 18.82 -29.02
C GLU A 281 2.52 19.91 -29.35
N GLY A 282 2.55 21.02 -28.62
CA GLY A 282 1.77 22.22 -28.96
C GLY A 282 0.41 22.33 -28.27
N GLY A 283 0.20 21.62 -27.15
CA GLY A 283 -0.96 21.79 -26.30
C GLY A 283 -1.02 23.16 -25.59
N PRO A 284 -2.13 23.49 -24.93
CA PRO A 284 -2.38 24.82 -24.38
C PRO A 284 -1.48 25.14 -23.18
N LEU A 285 -1.15 26.42 -22.99
CA LEU A 285 -0.54 26.91 -21.76
C LEU A 285 -1.62 27.15 -20.71
N LEU A 286 -1.47 26.54 -19.53
CA LEU A 286 -2.50 26.55 -18.48
C LEU A 286 -2.58 27.88 -17.70
N TYR A 287 -1.51 28.65 -17.70
CA TYR A 287 -1.38 29.88 -16.92
C TYR A 287 -1.20 31.07 -17.86
N SER A 288 -1.94 32.16 -17.62
CA SER A 288 -1.91 33.37 -18.46
C SER A 288 -0.54 34.03 -18.52
N ASP A 289 0.25 33.88 -17.46
CA ASP A 289 1.51 34.60 -17.28
C ASP A 289 2.70 33.84 -17.89
N VAL A 290 2.51 32.53 -18.14
CA VAL A 290 3.49 31.65 -18.79
C VAL A 290 3.53 31.93 -20.28
N LYS A 291 4.74 32.11 -20.81
CA LYS A 291 4.95 32.44 -22.23
C LYS A 291 5.69 31.32 -22.92
N PHE A 292 5.18 30.89 -24.06
CA PHE A 292 5.92 30.04 -24.98
C PHE A 292 7.07 30.82 -25.62
N VAL A 293 8.28 30.27 -25.60
CA VAL A 293 9.47 30.88 -26.22
C VAL A 293 9.93 30.08 -27.42
N TYR A 294 10.23 28.78 -27.24
CA TYR A 294 10.73 27.92 -28.31
C TYR A 294 10.16 26.50 -28.24
N ASN A 295 9.96 25.89 -29.42
CA ASN A 295 9.61 24.48 -29.58
C ASN A 295 10.85 23.60 -29.82
N SER A 296 10.62 22.29 -29.95
CA SER A 296 11.63 21.27 -30.26
C SER A 296 12.50 21.61 -31.49
N GLN A 297 11.88 22.08 -32.58
CA GLN A 297 12.59 22.42 -33.81
C GLN A 297 13.58 23.57 -33.60
N GLN A 298 13.14 24.61 -32.89
CA GLN A 298 13.97 25.78 -32.57
C GLN A 298 15.07 25.45 -31.54
N LEU A 299 14.83 24.45 -30.69
CA LEU A 299 15.79 23.97 -29.68
C LEU A 299 16.72 22.85 -30.19
N ASN A 300 16.67 22.54 -31.48
CA ASN A 300 17.45 21.47 -32.12
C ASN A 300 17.39 20.14 -31.33
N GLY A 301 16.16 19.71 -31.00
CA GLY A 301 15.94 18.45 -30.29
C GLY A 301 14.53 17.90 -30.54
N THR A 302 14.18 16.81 -29.85
CA THR A 302 12.84 16.22 -29.85
C THR A 302 12.20 16.37 -28.48
N GLN A 303 10.89 16.64 -28.43
CA GLN A 303 10.11 16.73 -27.19
C GLN A 303 10.67 17.75 -26.19
N ARG A 304 11.01 18.96 -26.68
CA ARG A 304 11.52 20.09 -25.90
C ARG A 304 10.60 21.29 -26.01
N VAL A 305 10.46 22.01 -24.91
CA VAL A 305 9.78 23.30 -24.88
C VAL A 305 10.57 24.25 -23.98
N LEU A 306 10.72 25.50 -24.41
CA LEU A 306 11.18 26.59 -23.56
C LEU A 306 9.98 27.46 -23.21
N LEU A 307 9.67 27.50 -21.92
CA LEU A 307 8.63 28.34 -21.35
C LEU A 307 9.29 29.40 -20.46
N ASP A 308 8.82 30.63 -20.58
CA ASP A 308 9.17 31.75 -19.72
C ASP A 308 8.05 32.00 -18.70
N ASN A 309 8.40 32.59 -17.56
CA ASN A 309 7.48 32.86 -16.44
C ASN A 309 6.75 31.64 -15.86
N VAL A 310 7.30 30.42 -15.98
CA VAL A 310 6.76 29.22 -15.28
C VAL A 310 6.80 29.40 -13.77
N ILE A 311 7.79 30.13 -13.28
CA ILE A 311 7.95 30.50 -11.87
C ILE A 311 8.20 32.01 -11.78
N SER A 312 7.65 32.64 -10.74
CA SER A 312 7.92 34.04 -10.43
C SER A 312 9.32 34.24 -9.86
N GLU A 313 9.81 35.48 -9.89
CA GLU A 313 11.09 35.84 -9.29
C GLU A 313 11.12 35.54 -7.78
N GLU A 314 10.00 35.74 -7.08
CA GLU A 314 9.86 35.44 -5.65
C GLU A 314 9.98 33.93 -5.39
N GLN A 315 9.27 33.10 -6.17
CA GLN A 315 9.38 31.64 -6.09
C GLN A 315 10.80 31.15 -6.39
N CYS A 316 11.50 31.78 -7.33
CA CYS A 316 12.90 31.48 -7.63
C CYS A 316 13.83 31.81 -6.44
N ARG A 317 13.64 32.98 -5.80
CA ARG A 317 14.39 33.35 -4.59
C ARG A 317 14.12 32.40 -3.43
N GLU A 318 12.88 31.95 -3.27
CA GLU A 318 12.53 30.98 -2.23
C GLU A 318 13.19 29.62 -2.51
N LEU A 319 13.16 29.11 -3.75
CA LEU A 319 13.91 27.90 -4.12
C LEU A 319 15.40 28.03 -3.83
N HIS A 320 15.98 29.20 -4.10
CA HIS A 320 17.38 29.47 -3.77
C HIS A 320 17.62 29.42 -2.25
N ARG A 321 16.71 30.00 -1.45
CA ARG A 321 16.76 29.92 0.02
C ARG A 321 16.69 28.47 0.48
N VAL A 322 15.74 27.68 -0.01
CA VAL A 322 15.59 26.25 0.30
C VAL A 322 16.86 25.47 -0.06
N ALA A 323 17.38 25.63 -1.28
CA ALA A 323 18.59 24.97 -1.73
C ALA A 323 19.83 25.33 -0.88
N SER A 324 19.91 26.58 -0.40
CA SER A 324 21.00 27.03 0.46
C SER A 324 20.93 26.46 1.88
N VAL A 325 19.72 26.27 2.43
CA VAL A 325 19.50 25.66 3.75
C VAL A 325 19.81 24.17 3.72
N SER A 326 19.48 23.47 2.63
CA SER A 326 19.77 22.04 2.45
C SER A 326 21.28 21.73 2.45
N LYS A 327 22.14 22.67 2.02
CA LYS A 327 23.60 22.51 2.07
C LYS A 327 24.19 22.51 3.48
N GLN A 328 23.46 22.98 4.49
CA GLN A 328 23.93 23.14 5.87
C GLN A 328 23.43 22.04 6.82
N CYS A 329 22.68 21.05 6.32
CA CYS A 329 22.06 20.02 7.16
C CYS A 329 22.52 18.60 6.76
N PRO A 330 23.53 18.01 7.45
CA PRO A 330 24.08 16.69 7.11
C PRO A 330 23.10 15.52 7.37
N TRP A 331 21.97 15.78 8.04
CA TRP A 331 21.05 14.76 8.56
C TRP A 331 19.63 14.84 7.96
N GLY A 332 19.49 15.39 6.74
CA GLY A 332 18.29 15.17 5.92
C GLY A 332 16.95 15.74 6.42
N ARG A 333 16.92 16.59 7.45
CA ARG A 333 15.70 17.33 7.81
C ARG A 333 15.66 18.67 7.08
N SER A 334 14.96 18.72 5.94
CA SER A 334 14.51 19.99 5.38
C SER A 334 13.38 20.57 6.24
N PRO A 335 13.29 21.89 6.43
CA PRO A 335 12.10 22.50 7.02
C PRO A 335 10.86 22.14 6.20
N GLY A 336 9.78 21.65 6.83
CA GLY A 336 8.59 21.16 6.12
C GLY A 336 7.96 22.20 5.16
N GLU A 337 8.06 23.48 5.48
CA GLU A 337 7.60 24.59 4.63
C GLU A 337 8.42 24.75 3.34
N ALA A 338 9.74 24.50 3.42
CA ALA A 338 10.66 24.55 2.29
C ALA A 338 10.40 23.40 1.30
N LEU A 339 10.12 22.20 1.81
CA LEU A 339 9.78 21.03 1.02
C LEU A 339 8.41 21.18 0.34
N SER A 340 7.41 21.70 1.05
CA SER A 340 6.07 21.95 0.50
C SER A 340 6.10 22.95 -0.66
N SER A 341 6.88 24.03 -0.51
CA SER A 341 7.07 25.03 -1.57
C SER A 341 7.75 24.44 -2.81
N HIS A 342 8.74 23.56 -2.61
CA HIS A 342 9.41 22.86 -3.71
C HIS A 342 8.46 21.91 -4.45
N ILE A 343 7.66 21.12 -3.72
CA ILE A 343 6.69 20.18 -4.31
C ILE A 343 5.62 20.93 -5.12
N SER A 344 5.05 22.01 -4.57
CA SER A 344 4.05 22.82 -5.27
C SER A 344 4.56 23.40 -6.60
N LEU A 345 5.85 23.75 -6.63
CA LEU A 345 6.51 24.25 -7.83
C LEU A 345 6.74 23.14 -8.87
N LEU A 346 7.17 21.95 -8.43
CA LEU A 346 7.30 20.78 -9.29
C LEU A 346 5.95 20.37 -9.90
N GLU A 347 4.87 20.41 -9.12
CA GLU A 347 3.53 20.16 -9.64
C GLU A 347 3.11 21.18 -10.70
N SER A 348 3.44 22.46 -10.51
CA SER A 348 3.14 23.51 -11.48
C SER A 348 3.88 23.29 -12.81
N TYR A 349 5.14 22.85 -12.73
CA TYR A 349 5.94 22.44 -13.88
C TYR A 349 5.32 21.21 -14.58
N ASN A 350 4.96 20.17 -13.82
CA ASN A 350 4.34 18.97 -14.35
C ASN A 350 3.05 19.30 -15.10
N ARG A 351 2.18 20.14 -14.54
CA ARG A 351 0.94 20.56 -15.22
C ARG A 351 1.21 21.29 -16.53
N CYS A 352 2.22 22.16 -16.58
CA CYS A 352 2.61 22.84 -17.83
C CYS A 352 3.10 21.84 -18.88
N GLN A 353 3.90 20.85 -18.46
CA GLN A 353 4.43 19.82 -19.34
C GLN A 353 3.33 18.87 -19.84
N ASP A 354 2.47 18.38 -18.93
CA ASP A 354 1.34 17.51 -19.24
C ASP A 354 0.39 18.17 -20.25
N SER A 355 0.11 19.46 -20.07
CA SER A 355 -0.74 20.21 -20.99
C SER A 355 -0.08 20.44 -22.35
N TYR A 356 1.18 20.89 -22.37
CA TYR A 356 1.88 21.17 -23.64
C TYR A 356 2.12 19.92 -24.48
N PHE A 357 2.44 18.79 -23.83
CA PHE A 357 2.67 17.51 -24.52
C PHE A 357 1.43 16.62 -24.61
N MET A 358 0.26 17.13 -24.18
CA MET A 358 -1.04 16.42 -24.22
C MET A 358 -0.94 15.00 -23.66
N LEU A 359 -0.40 14.90 -22.44
CA LEU A 359 -0.06 13.62 -21.83
C LEU A 359 -1.32 12.96 -21.27
N ASN A 360 -1.56 11.72 -21.71
CA ASN A 360 -2.67 10.90 -21.21
C ASN A 360 -2.33 10.16 -19.91
N SER A 361 -1.10 10.33 -19.39
CA SER A 361 -0.73 9.88 -18.05
C SER A 361 0.30 10.83 -17.45
N THR A 362 0.31 10.91 -16.14
CA THR A 362 1.29 11.68 -15.36
C THR A 362 2.71 11.21 -15.68
N LEU A 363 3.60 12.16 -15.99
CA LEU A 363 5.04 11.90 -15.99
C LEU A 363 5.60 12.11 -14.59
N TYR A 364 6.45 11.18 -14.18
CA TYR A 364 7.24 11.31 -12.97
C TYR A 364 8.64 11.82 -13.35
N PHE A 365 9.09 12.89 -12.69
CA PHE A 365 10.42 13.42 -12.93
C PHE A 365 11.46 12.48 -12.32
N SER A 366 12.50 12.13 -13.09
CA SER A 366 13.65 11.41 -12.55
C SER A 366 14.56 12.37 -11.76
N TYR A 367 14.67 13.62 -12.21
CA TYR A 367 15.42 14.68 -11.55
C TYR A 367 14.94 16.05 -12.02
N THR A 368 15.25 17.10 -11.26
CA THR A 368 15.06 18.51 -11.67
C THR A 368 16.38 19.25 -11.57
N HIS A 369 16.81 19.92 -12.64
CA HIS A 369 17.96 20.81 -12.61
C HIS A 369 17.50 22.25 -12.39
N LEU A 370 17.71 22.75 -11.18
CA LEU A 370 17.52 24.16 -10.86
C LEU A 370 18.84 24.91 -11.08
N VAL A 371 18.85 25.84 -12.03
CA VAL A 371 20.03 26.68 -12.33
C VAL A 371 19.65 28.14 -12.12
N CYS A 372 20.28 28.81 -11.15
CA CYS A 372 20.20 30.25 -10.99
C CYS A 372 21.29 30.91 -11.85
N ARG A 373 20.89 31.68 -12.86
CA ARG A 373 21.82 32.38 -13.75
C ARG A 373 21.36 33.81 -14.02
N THR A 374 22.33 34.70 -14.14
CA THR A 374 22.11 36.07 -14.63
C THR A 374 22.66 36.15 -16.05
N ALA A 375 21.89 36.70 -16.98
CA ALA A 375 22.37 36.91 -18.34
C ALA A 375 23.54 37.91 -18.33
N LEU A 376 24.65 37.56 -18.99
CA LEU A 376 25.77 38.48 -19.17
C LEU A 376 25.34 39.63 -20.10
N SER A 377 25.62 40.87 -19.69
CA SER A 377 25.36 42.05 -20.51
C SER A 377 26.32 42.08 -21.71
N GLY A 378 25.79 42.25 -22.94
CA GLY A 378 26.60 42.29 -24.16
C GLY A 378 25.89 41.72 -25.40
N GLN A 379 26.61 41.59 -26.52
CA GLN A 379 26.09 41.02 -27.77
C GLN A 379 26.00 39.49 -27.67
N GLN A 380 24.78 38.97 -27.56
CA GLN A 380 24.50 37.53 -27.45
C GLN A 380 24.24 36.86 -28.81
N GLU A 381 24.15 37.65 -29.89
CA GLU A 381 23.93 37.12 -31.23
C GLU A 381 25.17 36.38 -31.76
N ARG A 382 24.98 35.16 -32.29
CA ARG A 382 26.01 34.31 -32.92
C ARG A 382 27.10 33.75 -31.99
N ARG A 383 26.85 33.70 -30.69
CA ARG A 383 27.69 32.91 -29.77
C ARG A 383 27.63 31.42 -30.11
N ASN A 384 28.79 30.77 -30.17
CA ASN A 384 28.94 29.33 -30.36
C ASN A 384 29.66 28.65 -29.18
N ASP A 385 29.95 29.40 -28.12
CA ASP A 385 30.48 28.90 -26.86
C ASP A 385 29.38 28.31 -25.99
N LEU A 386 29.73 27.26 -25.23
CA LEU A 386 28.84 26.70 -24.21
C LEU A 386 28.48 27.80 -23.21
N SER A 387 27.23 27.80 -22.74
CA SER A 387 26.78 28.76 -21.73
C SER A 387 27.58 28.65 -20.43
N HIS A 388 28.15 27.49 -20.14
CA HIS A 388 29.13 27.25 -19.08
C HIS A 388 29.89 25.94 -19.33
N PRO A 389 31.14 25.79 -18.82
CA PRO A 389 31.95 24.59 -19.02
C PRO A 389 31.66 23.44 -18.04
N ILE A 390 30.87 23.68 -16.99
CA ILE A 390 30.59 22.76 -15.87
C ILE A 390 29.08 22.67 -15.65
N HIS A 391 28.49 21.49 -15.74
CA HIS A 391 27.11 21.18 -15.43
C HIS A 391 27.00 20.39 -14.11
N ALA A 392 25.85 20.44 -13.45
CA ALA A 392 25.64 19.74 -12.18
C ALA A 392 25.77 18.20 -12.30
N ASP A 393 25.52 17.66 -13.49
CA ASP A 393 25.55 16.24 -13.82
C ASP A 393 26.89 15.76 -14.40
N ASN A 394 27.88 16.65 -14.53
CA ASN A 394 29.23 16.33 -15.01
C ASN A 394 30.35 16.85 -14.08
N CYS A 395 29.99 17.13 -12.82
CA CYS A 395 30.86 17.76 -11.84
C CYS A 395 30.89 17.01 -10.51
N LEU A 396 32.05 16.48 -10.16
CA LEU A 396 32.38 16.14 -8.77
C LEU A 396 33.06 17.34 -8.12
N LEU A 397 32.32 18.05 -7.28
CA LEU A 397 32.85 19.18 -6.53
C LEU A 397 33.79 18.68 -5.44
N ASP A 398 35.06 19.07 -5.52
CA ASP A 398 36.01 18.98 -4.42
C ASP A 398 35.78 20.17 -3.47
N PRO A 399 35.22 19.93 -2.27
CA PRO A 399 34.88 21.00 -1.35
C PRO A 399 36.11 21.66 -0.71
N GLU A 400 37.28 21.01 -0.71
CA GLU A 400 38.52 21.54 -0.12
C GLU A 400 39.29 22.39 -1.13
N ALA A 401 39.38 21.93 -2.37
CA ALA A 401 40.02 22.67 -3.46
C ALA A 401 39.11 23.73 -4.09
N ASN A 402 37.79 23.63 -3.88
CA ASN A 402 36.76 24.37 -4.60
C ASN A 402 36.88 24.21 -6.13
N GLU A 403 37.36 23.04 -6.55
CA GLU A 403 37.55 22.65 -7.94
C GLU A 403 36.50 21.61 -8.34
N CYS A 404 36.10 21.66 -9.61
CA CYS A 404 35.16 20.70 -10.15
C CYS A 404 35.91 19.69 -11.03
N TRP A 405 35.95 18.44 -10.59
CA TRP A 405 36.48 17.34 -11.38
C TRP A 405 35.41 16.92 -12.38
N LYS A 406 35.74 17.05 -13.68
CA LYS A 406 34.80 16.70 -14.74
C LYS A 406 34.66 15.19 -14.87
N GLU A 407 33.43 14.72 -14.86
CA GLU A 407 33.07 13.35 -15.21
C GLU A 407 32.22 13.32 -16.48
N PRO A 408 32.19 12.21 -17.22
CA PRO A 408 31.21 12.05 -18.29
C PRO A 408 29.79 12.32 -17.75
N PRO A 409 28.98 13.19 -18.39
CA PRO A 409 27.66 13.51 -17.88
C PRO A 409 26.79 12.25 -17.79
N ALA A 410 25.96 12.16 -16.75
CA ALA A 410 24.96 11.11 -16.62
C ALA A 410 24.02 11.02 -17.84
N TYR A 411 23.88 12.12 -18.60
CA TYR A 411 23.08 12.21 -19.81
C TYR A 411 23.94 12.60 -21.02
N THR A 412 24.29 11.60 -21.83
CA THR A 412 25.22 11.70 -22.97
C THR A 412 24.74 12.57 -24.14
N PHE A 413 23.50 13.08 -24.10
CA PHE A 413 22.88 13.87 -25.18
C PHE A 413 23.25 15.36 -25.17
N ARG A 414 24.10 15.80 -24.24
CA ARG A 414 24.37 17.24 -23.98
C ARG A 414 25.79 17.71 -24.36
N ASP A 415 26.71 16.78 -24.63
CA ASP A 415 28.14 17.08 -24.90
C ASP A 415 28.55 16.94 -26.37
N TYR A 416 27.61 17.06 -27.33
CA TYR A 416 27.93 17.13 -28.77
C TYR A 416 27.75 18.53 -29.35
#